data_AF-A0A7Z9W2Q7-F1
#
_entry.id   AF-A0A7Z9W2Q7-F1
#
_cell.length_a   1.000
_cell.length_b   1.000
_cell.length_c   1.000
_cell.angle_alpha   90.00
_cell.angle_beta   90.00
_cell.angle_gamma   90.00
#
_symmetry.space_group_name_H-M   'P 1'
#
loop_
_entity.id
_entity.type
_entity.pdbx_description
1 polymer ?
#
loop_
_entity_poly.entity_id
_entity_poly.type
_entity_poly.pdbx_seq_one_letter_code
_entity_poly.pdbx_strand_id
1 'polypeptide(L)'
;MSARKRDTNIFDQGASRRQFFKLLAESPLLGLAATGLPTSWQTALAREAERRAATPAPSSLRCRGCGIEMPLAPNSESHVNLGQAPEGQMRDAINEQFTGQMIESVDDAVNVWDFERVAYANNLAQHWDYLHMGVDDFETRRANREGFNRLIIRPRRLGPDATNLDMSVNLFGKEYASPLFLCPVASLEAYHTEGEAGAARAAGAHGILQMQSHQSSQSYDEIAEARGEPHWFQIYTASDFNVNKRVIER
;
A
#
# COMPACT_ATOMS: atom_id res chain seq x y z
N MET A 1 -36.44 -19.06 40.71
CA MET A 1 -35.40 -19.11 39.66
C MET A 1 -35.29 -17.72 39.03
N SER A 2 -34.32 -16.92 39.48
CA SER A 2 -34.06 -15.58 38.95
C SER A 2 -33.02 -15.71 37.83
N ALA A 3 -33.45 -15.53 36.58
CA ALA A 3 -32.57 -15.50 35.43
C ALA A 3 -32.02 -14.07 35.28
N ARG A 4 -30.80 -13.84 35.76
CA ARG A 4 -29.97 -12.69 35.38
C ARG A 4 -29.73 -12.74 33.87
N LYS A 5 -30.33 -11.82 33.11
CA LYS A 5 -29.83 -11.49 31.76
C LYS A 5 -28.43 -10.86 31.93
N ARG A 6 -27.43 -11.49 31.32
CA ARG A 6 -26.10 -10.89 31.15
C ARG A 6 -26.16 -10.06 29.87
N ASP A 7 -26.13 -8.75 30.01
CA ASP A 7 -25.92 -7.84 28.90
C ASP A 7 -24.42 -7.85 28.56
N THR A 8 -23.99 -8.81 27.73
CA THR A 8 -22.69 -8.75 27.05
C THR A 8 -22.92 -8.19 25.66
N ASN A 9 -23.03 -6.86 25.56
CA ASN A 9 -22.98 -6.16 24.29
C ASN A 9 -21.69 -5.33 24.26
N ILE A 10 -20.60 -5.94 23.80
CA ILE A 10 -19.25 -5.34 23.73
C ILE A 10 -19.13 -4.31 22.57
N PHE A 11 -20.15 -4.16 21.74
CA PHE A 11 -20.10 -3.33 20.52
C PHE A 11 -21.03 -2.11 20.49
N ASP A 12 -21.65 -1.74 21.62
CA ASP A 12 -22.34 -0.43 21.71
C ASP A 12 -21.34 0.69 22.02
N GLN A 13 -20.40 0.94 21.09
CA GLN A 13 -19.54 2.11 21.10
C GLN A 13 -19.73 2.89 19.82
N GLY A 14 -20.91 3.52 19.69
CA GLY A 14 -20.98 4.76 18.94
C GLY A 14 -20.07 5.78 19.63
N ALA A 15 -18.79 5.80 19.29
CA ALA A 15 -17.89 6.87 19.71
C ALA A 15 -18.48 8.16 19.15
N SER A 16 -19.20 8.90 20.00
CA SER A 16 -19.80 10.15 19.60
C SER A 16 -18.70 11.03 19.00
N ARG A 17 -19.01 11.81 17.96
CA ARG A 17 -18.05 12.77 17.36
C ARG A 17 -17.29 13.56 18.45
N ARG A 18 -17.96 13.84 19.56
CA ARG A 18 -17.39 14.45 20.76
C ARG A 18 -16.33 13.59 21.47
N GLN A 19 -16.56 12.30 21.69
CA GLN A 19 -15.56 11.39 22.27
C GLN A 19 -14.33 11.24 21.37
N PHE A 20 -14.53 11.21 20.06
CA PHE A 20 -13.44 11.16 19.11
C PHE A 20 -12.55 12.40 19.18
N PHE A 21 -13.13 13.62 19.18
CA PHE A 21 -12.33 14.85 19.33
C PHE A 21 -11.68 15.00 20.71
N LYS A 22 -12.30 14.46 21.77
CA LYS A 22 -11.68 14.38 23.10
C LYS A 22 -10.43 13.51 23.09
N LEU A 23 -10.52 12.32 22.50
CA LEU A 23 -9.41 11.38 22.41
C LEU A 23 -8.28 11.93 21.52
N LEU A 24 -8.62 12.62 20.43
CA LEU A 24 -7.64 13.30 19.60
C LEU A 24 -6.95 14.46 20.33
N ALA A 25 -7.69 15.31 21.05
CA ALA A 25 -7.12 16.39 21.86
C ALA A 25 -6.27 15.88 23.05
N GLU A 26 -6.38 14.61 23.39
CA GLU A 26 -5.55 13.91 24.38
C GLU A 26 -4.26 13.34 23.77
N SER A 27 -4.17 13.25 22.45
CA SER A 27 -3.04 12.63 21.79
C SER A 27 -1.86 13.61 21.68
N PRO A 28 -0.68 13.28 22.22
CA PRO A 28 0.54 14.07 21.99
C PRO A 28 0.96 14.10 20.51
N LEU A 29 0.45 13.17 19.69
CA LEU A 29 0.70 13.14 18.23
C LEU A 29 -0.14 14.16 17.47
N LEU A 30 -1.21 14.70 18.06
CA LEU A 30 -2.08 15.68 17.40
C LEU A 30 -1.29 16.93 16.99
N GLY A 31 -0.29 17.29 17.79
CA GLY A 31 0.55 18.44 17.50
C GLY A 31 1.38 18.34 16.23
N LEU A 32 1.67 17.12 15.79
CA LEU A 32 2.42 16.86 14.56
C LEU A 32 1.53 16.91 13.32
N ALA A 33 0.22 16.72 13.46
CA ALA A 33 -0.72 16.62 12.34
C ALA A 33 -1.72 17.77 12.24
N ALA A 34 -1.79 18.66 13.26
CA ALA A 34 -2.83 19.67 13.38
C ALA A 34 -2.92 20.64 12.19
N THR A 35 -1.77 20.97 11.58
CA THR A 35 -1.71 21.88 10.41
C THR A 35 -2.25 21.24 9.13
N GLY A 36 -2.27 19.90 9.04
CA GLY A 36 -2.82 19.16 7.91
C GLY A 36 -4.32 18.86 8.02
N LEU A 37 -4.95 19.15 9.16
CA LEU A 37 -6.38 18.88 9.37
C LEU A 37 -7.25 19.94 8.70
N PRO A 38 -8.47 19.59 8.23
CA PRO A 38 -9.44 20.58 7.75
C PRO A 38 -9.76 21.64 8.81
N THR A 39 -10.03 22.89 8.41
CA THR A 39 -10.28 24.03 9.32
C THR A 39 -11.40 23.75 10.33
N SER A 40 -12.44 23.02 9.93
CA SER A 40 -13.55 22.62 10.80
C SER A 40 -13.13 21.68 11.93
N TRP A 41 -12.11 20.85 11.69
CA TRP A 41 -11.52 19.96 12.68
C TRP A 41 -10.55 20.71 13.59
N GLN A 42 -9.70 21.57 13.04
CA GLN A 42 -8.84 22.46 13.83
C GLN A 42 -9.65 23.28 14.83
N THR A 43 -10.78 23.84 14.38
CA THR A 43 -11.71 24.61 15.23
C THR A 43 -12.34 23.74 16.32
N ALA A 44 -12.72 22.50 16.00
CA ALA A 44 -13.30 21.58 16.97
C ALA A 44 -12.28 21.17 18.05
N LEU A 45 -11.03 20.96 17.66
CA LEU A 45 -9.92 20.63 18.54
C LEU A 45 -9.55 21.81 19.44
N ALA A 46 -9.44 23.02 18.87
CA ALA A 46 -9.17 24.24 19.64
C ALA A 46 -10.23 24.46 20.72
N ARG A 47 -11.52 24.29 20.38
CA ARG A 47 -12.62 24.39 21.35
C ARG A 47 -12.54 23.36 22.46
N GLU A 48 -12.12 22.13 22.16
CA GLU A 48 -11.98 21.09 23.19
C GLU A 48 -10.74 21.32 24.07
N ALA A 49 -9.65 21.86 23.49
CA ALA A 49 -8.46 22.28 24.23
C ALA A 49 -8.77 23.46 25.17
N GLU A 50 -9.51 24.48 24.71
CA GLU A 50 -9.98 25.61 25.53
C GLU A 50 -10.89 25.15 26.68
N ARG A 51 -11.83 24.23 26.40
CA ARG A 51 -12.70 23.64 27.43
C ARG A 51 -11.92 22.90 28.51
N ARG A 52 -10.82 22.26 28.12
CA ARG A 52 -9.90 21.60 29.05
C ARG A 52 -9.09 22.60 29.86
N ALA A 53 -8.55 23.64 29.23
CA ALA A 53 -7.88 24.72 29.96
C ALA A 53 -8.80 25.37 31.00
N ALA A 54 -10.11 25.45 30.72
CA ALA A 54 -11.12 25.94 31.66
C ALA A 54 -11.53 24.94 32.75
N THR A 55 -11.16 23.66 32.64
CA THR A 55 -11.49 22.62 33.63
C THR A 55 -10.22 22.27 34.42
N PRO A 56 -10.13 22.60 35.71
CA PRO A 56 -8.95 22.26 36.49
C PRO A 56 -8.74 20.75 36.51
N ALA A 57 -7.56 20.31 36.08
CA ALA A 57 -7.19 18.89 36.14
C ALA A 57 -7.19 18.43 37.61
N PRO A 58 -7.69 17.21 37.91
CA PRO A 58 -7.63 16.69 39.26
C PRO A 58 -6.17 16.55 39.70
N SER A 59 -5.83 17.06 40.88
CA SER A 59 -4.48 16.97 41.46
C SER A 59 -4.15 15.56 41.97
N SER A 60 -5.15 14.68 42.07
CA SER A 60 -4.98 13.27 42.43
C SER A 60 -6.08 12.39 41.83
N LEU A 61 -5.75 11.12 41.62
CA LEU A 61 -6.71 10.07 41.27
C LEU A 61 -6.84 9.09 42.43
N ARG A 62 -8.07 8.78 42.82
CA ARG A 62 -8.33 7.74 43.81
C ARG A 62 -8.53 6.39 43.13
N CYS A 63 -7.71 5.40 43.46
CA CYS A 63 -7.85 4.06 42.94
C CYS A 63 -9.20 3.45 43.37
N ARG A 64 -10.03 3.06 42.40
CA ARG A 64 -11.36 2.47 42.67
C ARG A 64 -11.31 1.14 43.44
N GLY A 65 -10.20 0.42 43.37
CA GLY A 65 -10.04 -0.89 44.01
C GLY A 65 -9.52 -0.80 45.44
N CYS A 66 -8.39 -0.11 45.66
CA CYS A 66 -7.72 -0.06 46.96
C CYS A 66 -7.87 1.27 47.69
N GLY A 67 -8.50 2.28 47.09
CA GLY A 67 -8.78 3.58 47.72
C GLY A 67 -7.56 4.49 47.91
N ILE A 68 -6.36 4.07 47.50
CA ILE A 68 -5.13 4.87 47.54
C ILE A 68 -5.30 6.08 46.62
N GLU A 69 -4.96 7.27 47.14
CA GLU A 69 -4.83 8.48 46.35
C GLU A 69 -3.45 8.54 45.71
N MET A 70 -3.43 8.64 44.38
CA MET A 70 -2.21 8.84 43.60
C MET A 70 -2.14 10.31 43.18
N PRO A 71 -1.11 11.06 43.60
CA PRO A 71 -0.93 12.43 43.13
C PRO A 71 -0.62 12.42 41.62
N LEU A 72 -1.31 13.28 40.88
CA LEU A 72 -1.00 13.53 39.46
C LEU A 72 0.03 14.66 39.40
N ALA A 73 1.07 14.48 38.58
CA ALA A 73 2.03 15.55 38.32
C ALA A 73 1.28 16.77 37.74
N PRO A 74 1.64 18.01 38.13
CA PRO A 74 1.09 19.18 37.47
C PRO A 74 1.36 19.06 35.97
N ASN A 75 0.34 19.30 35.14
CA ASN A 75 0.48 19.33 33.70
C ASN A 75 1.67 20.26 33.37
N SER A 76 2.84 19.70 33.05
CA SER A 76 3.85 20.48 32.35
C SER A 76 3.15 20.92 31.08
N GLU A 77 2.97 22.23 30.91
CA GLU A 77 2.38 22.81 29.73
C GLU A 77 3.25 22.42 28.53
N SER A 78 3.01 21.24 27.97
CA SER A 78 3.38 20.93 26.61
C SER A 78 2.43 21.73 25.74
N HIS A 79 2.66 23.04 25.69
CA HIS A 79 2.17 23.87 24.61
C HIS A 79 2.75 23.27 23.35
N VAL A 80 1.94 22.44 22.70
CA VAL A 80 2.21 22.09 21.31
C VAL A 80 2.14 23.41 20.57
N ASN A 81 3.32 23.91 20.19
CA ASN A 81 3.39 25.05 19.30
C ASN A 81 2.87 24.60 17.94
N LEU A 82 1.62 24.96 17.61
CA LEU A 82 0.95 24.68 16.34
C LEU A 82 1.59 25.45 15.15
N GLY A 83 2.77 26.02 15.36
CA GLY A 83 3.54 26.75 14.37
C GLY A 83 4.12 25.82 13.32
N GLN A 84 3.55 25.90 12.13
CA GLN A 84 4.13 25.62 10.81
C GLN A 84 5.00 24.35 10.71
N ALA A 85 4.43 23.30 10.12
CA ALA A 85 5.23 22.21 9.57
C ALA A 85 6.24 22.80 8.57
N PRO A 86 7.54 22.51 8.70
CA PRO A 86 8.54 23.01 7.76
C PRO A 86 8.24 22.46 6.36
N GLU A 87 8.13 23.33 5.36
CA GLU A 87 7.77 23.03 3.95
C GLU A 87 8.76 22.07 3.21
N GLY A 88 9.70 21.44 3.91
CA GLY A 88 10.65 20.44 3.38
C GLY A 88 10.36 18.99 3.77
N GLN A 89 9.65 18.73 4.88
CA GLN A 89 9.52 17.37 5.43
C GLN A 89 8.71 16.39 4.56
N MET A 90 7.75 16.90 3.77
CA MET A 90 6.93 16.05 2.89
C MET A 90 7.76 15.44 1.75
N ARG A 91 8.78 16.15 1.24
CA ARG A 91 9.69 15.64 0.21
C ARG A 91 10.61 14.55 0.75
N ASP A 92 11.02 14.66 2.00
CA ASP A 92 11.85 13.64 2.65
C ASP A 92 11.07 12.35 2.90
N ALA A 93 9.80 12.44 3.32
CA ALA A 93 8.94 11.27 3.52
C ALA A 93 8.69 10.47 2.22
N ILE A 94 8.54 11.15 1.08
CA ILE A 94 8.43 10.50 -0.24
C ILE A 94 9.74 9.80 -0.62
N ASN A 95 10.89 10.43 -0.33
CA ASN A 95 12.20 9.86 -0.61
C ASN A 95 12.51 8.60 0.22
N GLU A 96 11.95 8.47 1.42
CA GLU A 96 12.04 7.27 2.26
C GLU A 96 11.26 6.06 1.69
N GLN A 97 10.28 6.30 0.80
CA GLN A 97 9.48 5.22 0.20
C GLN A 97 10.19 4.53 -0.97
N PHE A 98 11.09 5.24 -1.66
CA PHE A 98 11.79 4.70 -2.82
C PHE A 98 12.96 3.81 -2.41
N THR A 99 13.04 2.64 -3.02
CA THR A 99 14.09 1.67 -2.66
C THR A 99 15.27 1.60 -3.64
N GLY A 100 15.12 2.15 -4.85
CA GLY A 100 16.21 2.26 -5.84
C GLY A 100 16.80 3.66 -5.97
N GLN A 101 17.77 3.81 -6.88
CA GLN A 101 18.40 5.08 -7.25
C GLN A 101 17.79 5.67 -8.52
N MET A 102 18.03 6.96 -8.77
CA MET A 102 17.65 7.56 -10.06
C MET A 102 18.68 7.12 -11.10
N ILE A 103 18.21 6.55 -12.21
CA ILE A 103 19.05 6.10 -13.32
C ILE A 103 18.76 6.93 -14.57
N GLU A 104 19.78 7.13 -15.41
CA GLU A 104 19.69 7.90 -16.66
C GLU A 104 19.47 6.98 -17.87
N SER A 105 20.01 5.77 -17.82
CA SER A 105 19.83 4.74 -18.84
C SER A 105 19.46 3.38 -18.23
N VAL A 106 18.96 2.47 -19.06
CA VAL A 106 18.62 1.10 -18.64
C VAL A 106 19.87 0.32 -18.19
N ASP A 107 21.03 0.62 -18.80
CA ASP A 107 22.30 -0.04 -18.46
C ASP A 107 22.83 0.34 -17.07
N ASP A 108 22.34 1.46 -16.50
CA ASP A 108 22.69 1.89 -15.15
C ASP A 108 21.86 1.17 -14.06
N ALA A 109 20.80 0.46 -14.44
CA ALA A 109 19.94 -0.24 -13.48
C ALA A 109 20.69 -1.43 -12.86
N VAL A 110 20.88 -1.39 -11.54
CA VAL A 110 21.49 -2.50 -10.78
C VAL A 110 20.43 -3.53 -10.40
N ASN A 111 19.21 -3.07 -10.16
CA ASN A 111 18.08 -3.92 -9.82
C ASN A 111 16.75 -3.29 -10.26
N VAL A 112 15.66 -4.05 -10.11
CA VAL A 112 14.32 -3.62 -10.55
C VAL A 112 13.77 -2.40 -9.80
N TRP A 113 14.29 -2.08 -8.62
CA TRP A 113 13.82 -0.96 -7.80
C TRP A 113 14.32 0.39 -8.33
N ASP A 114 15.37 0.42 -9.13
CA ASP A 114 15.90 1.66 -9.72
C ASP A 114 14.88 2.30 -10.69
N PHE A 115 14.05 1.47 -11.33
CA PHE A 115 12.95 1.95 -12.18
C PHE A 115 11.83 2.65 -11.40
N GLU A 116 11.74 2.46 -10.07
CA GLU A 116 10.69 3.06 -9.24
C GLU A 116 10.78 4.58 -9.24
N ARG A 117 11.99 5.14 -9.09
CA ARG A 117 12.21 6.59 -9.13
C ARG A 117 12.01 7.18 -10.51
N VAL A 118 12.45 6.47 -11.55
CA VAL A 118 12.24 6.90 -12.94
C VAL A 118 10.76 6.93 -13.27
N ALA A 119 10.01 5.89 -12.88
CA ALA A 119 8.57 5.83 -13.07
C ALA A 119 7.88 6.98 -12.31
N TYR A 120 8.25 7.23 -11.05
CA TYR A 120 7.70 8.36 -10.28
C TYR A 120 7.94 9.71 -10.96
N ALA A 121 9.16 9.97 -11.42
CA ALA A 121 9.54 11.23 -12.03
C ALA A 121 8.85 11.50 -13.38
N ASN A 122 8.47 10.44 -14.11
CA ASN A 122 7.91 10.53 -15.46
C ASN A 122 6.38 10.31 -15.52
N ASN A 123 5.72 10.09 -14.38
CA ASN A 123 4.27 9.87 -14.33
C ASN A 123 3.54 11.01 -13.63
N LEU A 124 2.26 11.16 -13.95
CA LEU A 124 1.36 12.01 -13.18
C LEU A 124 1.21 11.43 -11.77
N ALA A 125 1.13 12.31 -10.76
CA ALA A 125 1.00 11.91 -9.37
C ALA A 125 -0.17 10.93 -9.15
N GLN A 126 -1.30 11.14 -9.82
CA GLN A 126 -2.48 10.27 -9.71
C GLN A 126 -2.24 8.86 -10.27
N HIS A 127 -1.48 8.75 -11.37
CA HIS A 127 -1.12 7.45 -11.95
C HIS A 127 -0.13 6.75 -11.03
N TRP A 128 0.86 7.48 -10.51
CA TRP A 128 1.78 6.94 -9.53
C TRP A 128 1.08 6.40 -8.29
N ASP A 129 0.16 7.18 -7.71
CA ASP A 129 -0.61 6.79 -6.54
C ASP A 129 -1.41 5.51 -6.83
N TYR A 130 -2.05 5.41 -8.00
CA TYR A 130 -2.76 4.19 -8.40
C TYR A 130 -1.82 2.96 -8.48
N LEU A 131 -0.62 3.12 -9.03
CA LEU A 131 0.32 2.02 -9.23
C LEU A 131 1.03 1.58 -7.94
N HIS A 132 1.44 2.54 -7.12
CA HIS A 132 2.36 2.32 -6.00
C HIS A 132 1.64 2.11 -4.65
N MET A 133 0.41 2.60 -4.52
CA MET A 133 -0.35 2.43 -3.28
C MET A 133 -0.79 0.97 -3.06
N GLY A 134 -0.92 0.61 -1.79
CA GLY A 134 -1.62 -0.60 -1.34
C GLY A 134 -2.95 -0.25 -0.68
N VAL A 135 -3.50 -1.22 0.06
CA VAL A 135 -4.69 -1.01 0.89
C VAL A 135 -4.28 -0.43 2.24
N ASP A 136 -5.04 0.56 2.72
CA ASP A 136 -4.84 1.25 3.99
C ASP A 136 -3.38 1.67 4.22
N ASP A 137 -2.75 1.22 5.31
CA ASP A 137 -1.41 1.59 5.73
C ASP A 137 -0.29 0.81 5.01
N PHE A 138 -0.60 0.10 3.92
CA PHE A 138 0.36 -0.66 3.09
C PHE A 138 1.08 -1.82 3.81
N GLU A 139 0.63 -2.20 5.00
CA GLU A 139 1.27 -3.24 5.83
C GLU A 139 1.42 -4.57 5.09
N THR A 140 0.41 -5.00 4.33
CA THR A 140 0.49 -6.23 3.53
C THR A 140 1.51 -6.11 2.39
N ARG A 141 1.59 -4.94 1.73
CA ARG A 141 2.58 -4.70 0.67
C ARG A 141 4.00 -4.81 1.24
N ARG A 142 4.24 -4.18 2.39
CA ARG A 142 5.53 -4.27 3.10
C ARG A 142 5.82 -5.71 3.54
N ALA A 143 4.84 -6.40 4.11
CA ALA A 143 4.96 -7.79 4.56
C ALA A 143 5.28 -8.76 3.41
N ASN A 144 4.74 -8.54 2.19
CA ASN A 144 5.07 -9.35 1.02
C ASN A 144 6.57 -9.29 0.69
N ARG A 145 7.19 -8.11 0.79
CA ARG A 145 8.64 -7.94 0.57
C ARG A 145 9.46 -8.51 1.71
N GLU A 146 9.12 -8.15 2.95
CA GLU A 146 9.84 -8.63 4.14
C GLU A 146 9.71 -10.15 4.34
N GLY A 147 8.65 -10.77 3.80
CA GLY A 147 8.47 -12.22 3.81
C GLY A 147 9.65 -12.97 3.18
N PHE A 148 10.25 -12.43 2.11
CA PHE A 148 11.40 -13.04 1.46
C PHE A 148 12.67 -13.00 2.32
N ASN A 149 12.83 -12.02 3.21
CA ASN A 149 13.99 -11.94 4.12
C ASN A 149 14.01 -13.07 5.16
N ARG A 150 12.89 -13.78 5.33
CA ARG A 150 12.77 -14.93 6.23
C ARG A 150 13.28 -16.22 5.58
N LEU A 151 13.50 -16.19 4.27
CA LEU A 151 13.99 -17.33 3.49
C LEU A 151 15.48 -17.15 3.20
N ILE A 152 16.25 -18.23 3.40
CA ILE A 152 17.69 -18.23 3.12
C ILE A 152 17.97 -19.33 2.10
N ILE A 153 18.62 -18.97 1.01
CA ILE A 153 19.10 -19.94 0.02
C ILE A 153 20.30 -20.68 0.64
N ARG A 154 20.25 -22.02 0.68
CA ARG A 154 21.40 -22.85 1.05
C ARG A 154 22.16 -23.26 -0.23
N PRO A 155 23.29 -22.62 -0.57
CA PRO A 155 24.00 -22.93 -1.80
C PRO A 155 24.60 -24.34 -1.73
N ARG A 156 24.50 -25.10 -2.82
CA ARG A 156 25.20 -26.38 -2.97
C ARG A 156 26.46 -26.15 -3.79
N ARG A 157 27.61 -26.57 -3.27
CA ARG A 157 28.91 -26.41 -3.94
C ARG A 157 29.23 -27.65 -4.78
N LEU A 158 29.97 -27.46 -5.87
CA LEU A 158 30.49 -28.53 -6.75
C LEU A 158 29.41 -29.44 -7.35
N GLY A 159 28.21 -28.90 -7.58
CA GLY A 159 27.15 -29.62 -8.29
C GLY A 159 27.48 -29.76 -9.78
N PRO A 160 27.09 -30.87 -10.44
CA PRO A 160 27.32 -31.06 -11.88
C PRO A 160 26.62 -29.98 -12.74
N ASP A 161 25.57 -29.36 -12.22
CA ASP A 161 24.72 -28.41 -12.95
C ASP A 161 25.15 -26.94 -12.78
N ALA A 162 26.27 -26.66 -12.10
CA ALA A 162 26.68 -25.29 -11.80
C ALA A 162 27.08 -24.46 -13.04
N THR A 163 27.40 -25.12 -14.16
CA THR A 163 27.81 -24.46 -15.41
C THR A 163 26.70 -24.34 -16.45
N ASN A 164 25.63 -25.14 -16.34
CA ASN A 164 24.51 -25.14 -17.27
C ASN A 164 23.23 -24.82 -16.51
N LEU A 165 22.91 -23.54 -16.39
CA LEU A 165 21.67 -23.08 -15.77
C LEU A 165 20.54 -23.14 -16.81
N ASP A 166 19.62 -24.07 -16.62
CA ASP A 166 18.34 -24.08 -17.33
C ASP A 166 17.27 -23.42 -16.45
N MET A 167 16.69 -22.34 -16.98
CA MET A 167 15.57 -21.63 -16.34
C MET A 167 14.24 -21.93 -17.04
N SER A 168 14.21 -22.85 -18.01
CA SER A 168 12.97 -23.15 -18.70
C SER A 168 11.96 -23.79 -17.75
N VAL A 169 10.68 -23.52 -18.01
CA VAL A 169 9.57 -24.14 -17.28
C VAL A 169 8.48 -24.57 -18.24
N ASN A 170 7.90 -25.74 -17.99
CA ASN A 170 6.70 -26.19 -18.66
C ASN A 170 5.46 -25.85 -17.83
N LEU A 171 4.58 -24.99 -18.35
CA LEU A 171 3.30 -24.67 -17.72
C LEU A 171 2.16 -25.05 -18.66
N PHE A 172 1.34 -26.01 -18.21
CA PHE A 172 0.18 -26.52 -18.96
C PHE A 172 0.48 -26.96 -20.40
N GLY A 173 1.65 -27.56 -20.62
CA GLY A 173 2.06 -28.07 -21.93
C GLY A 173 2.79 -27.05 -22.82
N LYS A 174 3.03 -25.82 -22.34
CA LYS A 174 3.84 -24.80 -23.02
C LYS A 174 5.15 -24.57 -22.29
N GLU A 175 6.25 -24.59 -23.04
CA GLU A 175 7.58 -24.22 -22.56
C GLU A 175 7.75 -22.69 -22.55
N TYR A 176 8.32 -22.16 -21.48
CA TYR A 176 8.77 -20.78 -21.34
C TYR A 176 10.26 -20.77 -20.99
N ALA A 177 10.99 -19.74 -21.42
CA ALA A 177 12.44 -19.65 -21.21
C ALA A 177 12.86 -19.32 -19.77
N SER A 178 11.92 -18.86 -18.94
CA SER A 178 12.14 -18.41 -17.57
C SER A 178 10.91 -18.69 -16.70
N PRO A 179 11.07 -18.93 -15.37
CA PRO A 179 9.94 -18.96 -14.44
C PRO A 179 9.34 -17.56 -14.17
N LEU A 180 9.94 -16.50 -14.71
CA LEU A 180 9.43 -15.13 -14.59
C LEU A 180 8.26 -14.91 -15.55
N PHE A 181 7.31 -14.09 -15.14
CA PHE A 181 6.15 -13.74 -15.94
C PHE A 181 5.69 -12.31 -15.64
N LEU A 182 4.97 -11.71 -16.58
CA LEU A 182 4.32 -10.43 -16.40
C LEU A 182 2.92 -10.64 -15.81
N CYS A 183 2.72 -10.17 -14.59
CA CYS A 183 1.43 -10.18 -13.90
C CYS A 183 0.41 -9.28 -14.62
N PRO A 184 -0.90 -9.55 -14.47
CA PRO A 184 -1.94 -8.71 -15.05
C PRO A 184 -1.98 -7.36 -14.33
N VAL A 185 -1.66 -6.30 -15.06
CA VAL A 185 -1.76 -4.90 -14.61
C VAL A 185 -2.73 -4.18 -15.54
N ALA A 186 -3.67 -3.44 -14.95
CA ALA A 186 -4.67 -2.71 -15.71
C ALA A 186 -4.10 -1.40 -16.28
N SER A 187 -4.65 -0.99 -17.42
CA SER A 187 -4.49 0.36 -17.99
C SER A 187 -3.04 0.82 -18.18
N LEU A 188 -2.19 0.00 -18.82
CA LEU A 188 -0.76 0.33 -18.98
C LEU A 188 -0.52 1.56 -19.85
N GLU A 189 -1.45 1.94 -20.72
CA GLU A 189 -1.36 3.19 -21.50
C GLU A 189 -1.39 4.47 -20.63
N ALA A 190 -1.82 4.37 -19.37
CA ALA A 190 -1.69 5.48 -18.42
C ALA A 190 -0.22 5.79 -18.06
N TYR A 191 0.69 4.83 -18.24
CA TYR A 191 2.10 4.94 -17.84
C TYR A 191 3.06 5.03 -19.03
N HIS A 192 2.67 4.46 -20.17
CA HIS A 192 3.49 4.49 -21.38
C HIS A 192 2.60 4.34 -22.61
N THR A 193 2.87 5.11 -23.68
CA THR A 193 2.03 5.13 -24.89
C THR A 193 1.96 3.78 -25.62
N GLU A 194 2.92 2.89 -25.40
CA GLU A 194 2.88 1.54 -25.98
C GLU A 194 1.98 0.56 -25.21
N GLY A 195 1.56 0.91 -23.99
CA GLY A 195 0.64 0.10 -23.19
C GLY A 195 1.06 -1.36 -23.01
N GLU A 196 0.07 -2.23 -22.99
CA GLU A 196 0.23 -3.67 -22.83
C GLU A 196 0.97 -4.32 -24.01
N ALA A 197 0.87 -3.77 -25.22
CA ALA A 197 1.54 -4.25 -26.43
C ALA A 197 3.06 -4.05 -26.36
N GLY A 198 3.53 -2.97 -25.76
CA GLY A 198 4.95 -2.76 -25.47
C GLY A 198 5.50 -3.84 -24.53
N ALA A 199 4.78 -4.10 -23.44
CA ALA A 199 5.09 -5.20 -22.53
C ALA A 199 5.02 -6.57 -23.22
N ALA A 200 4.09 -6.74 -24.17
CA ALA A 200 3.91 -7.97 -24.94
C ALA A 200 5.08 -8.27 -25.88
N ARG A 201 5.59 -7.25 -26.58
CA ARG A 201 6.81 -7.37 -27.38
C ARG A 201 8.01 -7.80 -26.53
N ALA A 202 8.19 -7.17 -25.37
CA ALA A 202 9.25 -7.54 -24.44
C ALA A 202 9.08 -8.98 -23.94
N ALA A 203 7.87 -9.38 -23.56
CA ALA A 203 7.59 -10.73 -23.09
C ALA A 203 7.84 -11.80 -24.17
N GLY A 204 7.43 -11.52 -25.42
CA GLY A 204 7.68 -12.38 -26.57
C GLY A 204 9.18 -12.51 -26.88
N ALA A 205 9.92 -11.40 -26.88
CA ALA A 205 11.36 -11.40 -27.12
C ALA A 205 12.16 -12.21 -26.08
N HIS A 206 11.70 -12.24 -24.84
CA HIS A 206 12.34 -13.00 -23.75
C HIS A 206 11.73 -14.39 -23.52
N GLY A 207 10.70 -14.79 -24.29
CA GLY A 207 10.05 -16.09 -24.14
C GLY A 207 9.40 -16.30 -22.76
N ILE A 208 8.90 -15.23 -22.13
CA ILE A 208 8.25 -15.28 -20.81
C ILE A 208 6.73 -15.15 -20.93
N LEU A 209 6.02 -15.70 -19.96
CA LEU A 209 4.56 -15.60 -19.90
C LEU A 209 4.12 -14.15 -19.64
N GLN A 210 3.05 -13.72 -20.31
CA GLN A 210 2.31 -12.51 -19.99
C GLN A 210 0.87 -12.88 -19.65
N MET A 211 0.33 -12.22 -18.63
CA MET A 211 -1.09 -12.25 -18.29
C MET A 211 -1.68 -10.88 -18.58
N GLN A 212 -2.69 -10.81 -19.45
CA GLN A 212 -3.46 -9.60 -19.70
C GLN A 212 -4.50 -9.40 -18.60
N SER A 213 -4.66 -8.16 -18.13
CA SER A 213 -5.76 -7.80 -17.21
C SER A 213 -7.08 -7.68 -17.96
N HIS A 214 -8.19 -8.03 -17.32
CA HIS A 214 -9.53 -7.73 -17.84
C HIS A 214 -9.73 -6.24 -18.16
N GLN A 215 -9.01 -5.36 -17.45
CA GLN A 215 -9.08 -3.90 -17.53
C GLN A 215 -7.87 -3.31 -18.28
N SER A 216 -7.33 -4.04 -19.26
CA SER A 216 -6.25 -3.54 -20.12
C SER A 216 -6.74 -2.44 -21.04
N SER A 217 -5.85 -1.51 -21.42
CA SER A 217 -6.18 -0.45 -22.39
C SER A 217 -6.39 -1.01 -23.80
N GLN A 218 -5.62 -2.04 -24.15
CA GLN A 218 -5.63 -2.66 -25.48
C GLN A 218 -6.40 -3.98 -25.49
N SER A 219 -6.93 -4.33 -26.65
CA SER A 219 -7.68 -5.58 -26.84
C SER A 219 -6.78 -6.81 -26.78
N TYR A 220 -7.38 -7.97 -26.55
CA TYR A 220 -6.65 -9.25 -26.54
C TYR A 220 -5.92 -9.48 -27.88
N ASP A 221 -6.58 -9.19 -29.00
CA ASP A 221 -6.05 -9.40 -30.34
C ASP A 221 -4.81 -8.53 -30.62
N GLU A 222 -4.86 -7.24 -30.25
CA GLU A 222 -3.73 -6.31 -30.40
C GLU A 222 -2.51 -6.73 -29.57
N ILE A 223 -2.73 -7.20 -28.34
CA ILE A 223 -1.66 -7.68 -27.45
C ILE A 223 -1.07 -9.00 -27.98
N ALA A 224 -1.92 -9.92 -28.43
CA ALA A 224 -1.48 -11.19 -29.00
C ALA A 224 -0.68 -10.99 -30.29
N GLU A 225 -1.12 -10.06 -31.15
CA GLU A 225 -0.39 -9.66 -32.36
C GLU A 225 0.97 -9.07 -32.01
N ALA A 226 1.03 -8.12 -31.06
CA ALA A 226 2.27 -7.51 -30.61
C ALA A 226 3.25 -8.52 -29.97
N ARG A 227 2.71 -9.52 -29.26
CA ARG A 227 3.48 -10.63 -28.69
C ARG A 227 3.98 -11.61 -29.77
N GLY A 228 3.20 -11.80 -30.84
CA GLY A 228 3.40 -12.82 -31.86
C GLY A 228 2.82 -14.21 -31.51
N GLU A 229 2.14 -14.33 -30.37
CA GLU A 229 1.50 -15.58 -29.91
C GLU A 229 0.42 -15.31 -28.84
N PRO A 230 -0.49 -16.26 -28.58
CA PRO A 230 -1.47 -16.15 -27.50
C PRO A 230 -0.83 -16.05 -26.10
N HIS A 231 -1.53 -15.35 -25.20
CA HIS A 231 -1.13 -15.11 -23.81
C HIS A 231 -2.27 -15.44 -22.84
N TRP A 232 -2.01 -15.37 -21.53
CA TRP A 232 -3.05 -15.65 -20.55
C TRP A 232 -3.95 -14.43 -20.34
N PHE A 233 -5.21 -14.68 -20.01
CA PHE A 233 -6.18 -13.63 -19.73
C PHE A 233 -6.72 -13.76 -18.31
N GLN A 234 -6.57 -12.70 -17.52
CA GLN A 234 -7.18 -12.59 -16.19
C GLN A 234 -8.58 -12.01 -16.36
N ILE A 235 -9.61 -12.78 -15.96
CA ILE A 235 -11.00 -12.35 -16.03
C ILE A 235 -11.49 -11.81 -14.69
N TYR A 236 -12.19 -10.67 -14.71
CA TYR A 236 -13.10 -10.28 -13.63
C TYR A 236 -14.50 -10.77 -13.97
N THR A 237 -15.07 -11.61 -13.12
CA THR A 237 -16.39 -12.19 -13.36
C THR A 237 -17.48 -11.16 -13.07
N ALA A 238 -18.37 -10.96 -14.03
CA ALA A 238 -19.65 -10.29 -13.82
C ALA A 238 -20.65 -11.25 -13.16
N SER A 239 -21.67 -10.70 -12.48
CA SER A 239 -22.76 -11.49 -11.90
C SER A 239 -23.58 -12.23 -12.96
N ASP A 240 -23.68 -11.69 -14.18
CA ASP A 240 -24.32 -12.36 -15.31
C ASP A 240 -23.33 -13.33 -15.98
N PHE A 241 -23.62 -14.62 -15.87
CA PHE A 241 -22.82 -15.68 -16.47
C PHE A 241 -22.71 -15.56 -18.00
N ASN A 242 -23.73 -15.04 -18.68
CA ASN A 242 -23.70 -14.89 -20.13
C ASN A 242 -22.68 -13.83 -20.57
N VAL A 243 -22.41 -12.82 -19.74
CA VAL A 243 -21.33 -11.85 -19.98
C VAL A 243 -19.98 -12.56 -19.90
N ASN A 244 -19.75 -13.35 -18.84
CA ASN A 244 -18.50 -14.09 -18.67
C ASN A 244 -18.26 -15.09 -19.80
N LYS A 245 -19.32 -15.80 -20.22
CA LYS A 245 -19.25 -16.76 -21.33
C LYS A 245 -18.79 -16.08 -22.63
N ARG A 246 -19.36 -14.92 -22.98
CA ARG A 246 -18.97 -14.17 -24.18
C ARG A 246 -17.50 -13.71 -24.14
N VAL A 247 -16.97 -13.38 -22.96
CA VAL A 247 -15.57 -12.99 -22.80
C VAL A 247 -14.63 -14.18 -23.02
N ILE A 248 -15.02 -15.38 -22.56
CA ILE A 248 -14.20 -16.60 -22.67
C ILE A 248 -14.25 -17.21 -24.09
N GLU A 249 -15.39 -17.07 -24.78
CA GLU A 249 -15.57 -17.61 -26.14
C GLU A 249 -14.92 -16.74 -27.23
N ARG A 250 -14.58 -15.49 -26.90
CA ARG A 250 -13.83 -14.60 -27.79
C ARG A 250 -12.35 -14.97 -27.78
#